data_AF-A0A2D3W2F7-F1
#
_entry.id   AF-A0A2D3W2F7-F1
#
_cell.length_a   1.000
_cell.length_b   1.000
_cell.length_c   1.000
_cell.angle_alpha   90.00
_cell.angle_beta   90.00
_cell.angle_gamma   90.00
#
_symmetry.space_group_name_H-M   'P 1'
#
loop_
_entity.id
_entity.type
_entity.pdbx_description
1 polymer ?
#
loop_
_entity_poly.entity_id
_entity_poly.type
_entity_poly.pdbx_seq_one_letter_code
_entity_poly.pdbx_strand_id
1 'polypeptide(L)'
;MHFQTKVTLTLVLLMGSALSSFGVLNYLETQKHSILQVESSLKATADALTDYVDLWVSSKKEVLMATALKLSSIESMDPETLDEHLVHLAKSIDGLDAFVGLEKDGKMIYGGGKKAPPDFDARVRPWYKDAKEKAKAGATNAYISATLKKYVVAIYAPIVKDNRLVGVVAASVALDSIVHAIESMQFNGGYAALLDSSNVMLAHPNKELIGKELKSLVPALAEKVDQKQEGILQYEYQGKTKIFAYKQSTQTNWKPSLTYDKEVAYAFLTAQSQKLL
;
A
#
# COMPACT_ATOMS: atom_id res chain seq x y z
N MET A 1 57.72 26.50 -37.67
CA MET A 1 57.29 25.13 -37.27
C MET A 1 57.61 24.16 -38.39
N HIS A 2 58.31 23.07 -38.11
CA HIS A 2 58.52 21.98 -39.06
C HIS A 2 57.18 21.33 -39.45
N PHE A 3 57.05 20.86 -40.69
CA PHE A 3 55.84 20.20 -41.23
C PHE A 3 55.35 19.05 -40.33
N GLN A 4 56.28 18.24 -39.82
CA GLN A 4 56.00 17.13 -38.91
C GLN A 4 55.30 17.60 -37.63
N THR A 5 55.72 18.71 -37.03
CA THR A 5 55.11 19.26 -35.81
C THR A 5 53.65 19.66 -36.03
N LYS A 6 53.31 20.22 -37.20
CA LYS A 6 51.92 20.58 -37.54
C LYS A 6 51.03 19.34 -37.66
N VAL A 7 51.52 18.29 -38.31
CA VAL A 7 50.78 17.03 -38.48
C VAL A 7 50.54 16.34 -37.14
N THR A 8 51.56 16.23 -36.29
CA THR A 8 51.43 15.62 -34.95
C THR A 8 50.43 16.39 -34.09
N LEU A 9 50.46 17.73 -34.11
CA LEU A 9 49.54 18.55 -33.31
C LEU A 9 48.08 18.33 -33.73
N THR A 10 47.80 18.29 -35.04
CA THR A 10 46.45 18.03 -35.55
C THR A 10 45.95 16.64 -35.19
N LEU A 11 46.80 15.61 -35.27
CA LEU A 11 46.45 14.24 -34.88
C LEU A 11 46.14 14.14 -33.38
N VAL A 12 46.96 14.76 -32.53
CA VAL A 12 46.71 14.81 -31.08
C VAL A 12 45.40 15.51 -30.77
N LEU A 13 45.11 16.60 -31.48
CA LEU A 13 43.88 17.38 -31.28
C LEU A 13 42.63 16.60 -31.74
N LEU A 14 42.73 15.88 -32.86
CA LEU A 14 41.68 14.97 -33.35
C LEU A 14 41.47 13.77 -32.42
N MET A 15 42.55 13.15 -31.93
CA MET A 15 42.45 12.04 -30.98
C MET A 15 41.85 12.51 -29.65
N GLY A 16 42.29 13.67 -29.14
CA GLY A 16 41.78 14.26 -27.91
C GLY A 16 40.29 14.61 -28.00
N SER A 17 39.83 15.14 -29.14
CA SER A 17 38.41 15.46 -29.33
C SER A 17 37.54 14.21 -29.48
N ALA A 18 38.04 13.17 -30.15
CA ALA A 18 37.37 11.88 -30.27
C ALA A 18 37.24 11.18 -28.90
N LEU A 19 38.33 11.15 -28.10
CA LEU A 19 38.33 10.61 -26.74
C LEU A 19 37.39 11.39 -25.81
N SER A 20 37.39 12.71 -25.90
CA SER A 20 36.49 13.56 -25.10
C SER A 20 35.03 13.32 -25.47
N SER A 21 34.72 13.27 -26.77
CA SER A 21 33.36 12.93 -27.24
C SER A 21 32.93 11.54 -26.78
N PHE A 22 33.82 10.55 -26.90
CA PHE A 22 33.54 9.18 -26.45
C PHE A 22 33.31 9.12 -24.93
N GLY A 23 34.13 9.83 -24.14
CA GLY A 23 33.97 9.94 -22.69
C GLY A 23 32.62 10.54 -22.29
N VAL A 24 32.20 11.64 -22.95
CA VAL A 24 30.90 12.28 -22.70
C VAL A 24 29.74 11.35 -23.07
N LEU A 25 29.78 10.69 -24.22
CA LEU A 25 28.73 9.76 -24.64
C LEU A 25 28.61 8.57 -23.68
N ASN A 26 29.74 7.98 -23.29
CA ASN A 26 29.77 6.87 -22.35
C ASN A 26 29.26 7.30 -20.96
N TYR A 27 29.61 8.51 -20.52
CA TYR A 27 29.10 9.08 -19.28
C TYR A 27 27.57 9.25 -19.30
N LEU A 28 27.01 9.83 -20.37
CA LEU A 28 25.57 10.00 -20.52
C LEU A 28 24.83 8.66 -20.54
N GLU A 29 25.35 7.66 -21.24
CA GLU A 29 24.72 6.33 -21.30
C GLU A 29 24.82 5.61 -19.95
N THR A 30 25.96 5.72 -19.25
CA THR A 30 26.14 5.17 -17.89
C THR A 30 25.18 5.80 -16.90
N GLN A 31 25.00 7.13 -16.96
CA GLN A 31 24.06 7.85 -16.10
C GLN A 31 22.63 7.35 -16.32
N LYS A 32 22.22 7.25 -17.59
CA LYS A 32 20.89 6.78 -17.98
C LYS A 32 20.64 5.33 -17.55
N HIS A 33 21.57 4.41 -17.79
CA HIS A 33 21.42 3.00 -17.38
C HIS A 33 21.32 2.84 -15.87
N SER A 34 22.09 3.62 -15.12
CA SER A 34 22.04 3.60 -13.66
C SER A 34 20.72 4.14 -13.12
N ILE A 35 20.16 5.21 -13.71
CA ILE A 35 18.82 5.70 -13.36
C ILE A 35 17.78 4.60 -13.63
N LEU A 36 17.83 3.96 -14.80
CA LEU A 36 16.92 2.86 -15.14
C LEU A 36 17.06 1.68 -14.19
N GLN A 37 18.28 1.36 -13.74
CA GLN A 37 18.53 0.30 -12.77
C GLN A 37 17.92 0.62 -11.40
N VAL A 38 18.07 1.86 -10.91
CA VAL A 38 17.42 2.32 -9.68
C VAL A 38 15.91 2.24 -9.82
N GLU A 39 15.36 2.78 -10.91
CA GLU A 39 13.93 2.75 -11.17
C GLU A 39 13.39 1.31 -11.26
N SER A 40 14.11 0.41 -11.92
CA SER A 40 13.77 -1.02 -11.96
C SER A 40 13.79 -1.66 -10.58
N SER A 41 14.77 -1.32 -9.74
CA SER A 41 14.83 -1.79 -8.34
C SER A 41 13.68 -1.25 -7.49
N LEU A 42 13.33 0.03 -7.65
CA LEU A 42 12.17 0.64 -6.99
C LEU A 42 10.87 -0.03 -7.42
N LYS A 43 10.70 -0.30 -8.73
CA LYS A 43 9.54 -1.02 -9.26
C LYS A 43 9.46 -2.43 -8.69
N ALA A 44 10.55 -3.19 -8.72
CA ALA A 44 10.59 -4.55 -8.17
C ALA A 44 10.28 -4.58 -6.66
N THR A 45 10.71 -3.56 -5.92
CA THR A 45 10.40 -3.44 -4.49
C THR A 45 8.93 -3.08 -4.26
N ALA A 46 8.37 -2.18 -5.08
CA ALA A 46 6.94 -1.87 -5.04
C ALA A 46 6.09 -3.09 -5.40
N ASP A 47 6.51 -3.88 -6.41
CA ASP A 47 5.90 -5.16 -6.77
C ASP A 47 5.88 -6.12 -5.58
N ALA A 48 7.03 -6.35 -4.95
CA ALA A 48 7.14 -7.25 -3.81
C ALA A 48 6.29 -6.79 -2.61
N LEU A 49 6.21 -5.48 -2.35
CA LEU A 49 5.36 -4.93 -1.31
C LEU A 49 3.87 -5.13 -1.63
N THR A 50 3.48 -4.98 -2.89
CA THR A 50 2.11 -5.25 -3.35
C THR A 50 1.76 -6.73 -3.23
N ASP A 51 2.67 -7.64 -3.60
CA ASP A 51 2.46 -9.08 -3.43
C ASP A 51 2.31 -9.46 -1.95
N TYR A 52 3.11 -8.84 -1.06
CA TYR A 52 2.97 -9.03 0.38
C TYR A 52 1.59 -8.58 0.90
N VAL A 53 1.12 -7.40 0.48
CA VAL A 53 -0.21 -6.89 0.86
C VAL A 53 -1.33 -7.76 0.30
N ASP A 54 -1.23 -8.19 -0.96
CA ASP A 54 -2.21 -9.09 -1.59
C ASP A 54 -2.28 -10.44 -0.85
N LEU A 55 -1.14 -11.02 -0.48
CA LEU A 55 -1.09 -12.25 0.30
C LEU A 55 -1.65 -12.05 1.72
N TRP A 56 -1.27 -10.97 2.39
CA TRP A 56 -1.76 -10.64 3.73
C TRP A 56 -3.29 -10.50 3.74
N VAL A 57 -3.87 -9.79 2.77
CA VAL A 57 -5.33 -9.62 2.67
C VAL A 57 -6.01 -10.95 2.32
N SER A 58 -5.46 -11.70 1.35
CA SER A 58 -6.04 -12.97 0.89
C SER A 58 -6.13 -13.99 2.02
N SER A 59 -5.05 -14.15 2.80
CA SER A 59 -5.03 -15.07 3.94
C SER A 59 -6.14 -14.78 4.96
N LYS A 60 -6.42 -13.51 5.25
CA LYS A 60 -7.49 -13.13 6.19
C LYS A 60 -8.88 -13.31 5.59
N LYS A 61 -9.05 -12.99 4.30
CA LYS A 61 -10.30 -13.24 3.58
C LYS A 61 -10.69 -14.71 3.63
N GLU A 62 -9.74 -15.63 3.44
CA GLU A 62 -9.99 -17.07 3.51
C GLU A 62 -10.51 -17.51 4.88
N VAL A 63 -9.90 -17.01 5.97
CA VAL A 63 -10.37 -17.30 7.34
C VAL A 63 -11.78 -16.76 7.58
N LEU A 64 -12.08 -15.54 7.09
CA LEU A 64 -13.43 -14.98 7.21
C LEU A 64 -14.45 -15.71 6.33
N MET A 65 -14.08 -16.16 5.14
CA MET A 65 -14.95 -16.97 4.29
C MET A 65 -15.29 -18.32 4.94
N ALA A 66 -14.30 -19.00 5.51
CA ALA A 66 -14.52 -20.23 6.27
C ALA A 66 -15.42 -19.99 7.48
N THR A 67 -15.22 -18.86 8.18
CA THR A 67 -16.09 -18.46 9.30
C THR A 67 -17.51 -18.16 8.83
N ALA A 68 -17.68 -17.43 7.73
CA ALA A 68 -18.99 -17.13 7.16
C ALA A 68 -19.76 -18.40 6.77
N LEU A 69 -19.07 -19.38 6.18
CA LEU A 69 -19.65 -20.68 5.85
C LEU A 69 -20.07 -21.48 7.10
N LYS A 70 -19.26 -21.43 8.16
CA LYS A 70 -19.63 -22.04 9.44
C LYS A 70 -20.87 -21.37 10.03
N LEU A 71 -20.88 -20.04 10.06
CA LEU A 71 -21.98 -19.24 10.63
C LEU A 71 -23.29 -19.40 9.85
N SER A 72 -23.25 -19.62 8.52
CA SER A 72 -24.48 -19.86 7.74
C SER A 72 -25.20 -21.16 8.10
N SER A 73 -24.47 -22.11 8.70
CA SER A 73 -24.99 -23.42 9.11
C SER A 73 -25.54 -23.43 10.54
N ILE A 74 -25.35 -22.36 11.32
CA ILE A 74 -25.86 -22.26 12.70
C ILE A 74 -27.37 -21.94 12.66
N GLU A 75 -28.13 -22.53 13.58
CA GLU A 75 -29.57 -22.31 13.70
C GLU A 75 -29.91 -20.91 14.24
N SER A 76 -29.22 -20.47 15.29
CA SER A 76 -29.44 -19.17 15.94
C SER A 76 -28.19 -18.29 15.86
N MET A 77 -28.37 -17.04 15.39
CA MET A 77 -27.35 -16.00 15.40
C MET A 77 -27.52 -15.05 16.59
N ASP A 78 -27.51 -15.61 17.79
CA ASP A 78 -27.55 -14.85 19.05
C ASP A 78 -26.14 -14.57 19.61
N PRO A 79 -25.97 -13.54 20.46
CA PRO A 79 -24.67 -13.20 21.03
C PRO A 79 -23.99 -14.35 21.76
N GLU A 80 -24.75 -15.15 22.51
CA GLU A 80 -24.25 -16.26 23.32
C GLU A 80 -23.60 -17.34 22.44
N THR A 81 -24.21 -17.65 21.30
CA THR A 81 -23.69 -18.63 20.34
C THR A 81 -22.49 -18.11 19.55
N LEU A 82 -22.47 -16.80 19.24
CA LEU A 82 -21.45 -16.21 18.36
C LEU A 82 -20.19 -15.76 19.10
N ASP A 83 -20.24 -15.53 20.41
CA ASP A 83 -19.14 -14.90 21.16
C ASP A 83 -17.80 -15.64 20.98
N GLU A 84 -17.77 -16.94 21.30
CA GLU A 84 -16.52 -17.74 21.20
C GLU A 84 -15.99 -17.81 19.77
N HIS A 85 -16.89 -17.93 18.78
CA HIS A 85 -16.49 -17.96 17.37
C HIS A 85 -15.84 -16.64 16.93
N LEU A 86 -16.37 -15.51 17.38
CA LEU A 86 -15.84 -14.20 17.04
C LEU A 86 -14.55 -13.89 17.82
N VAL A 87 -14.46 -14.29 19.09
CA VAL A 87 -13.19 -14.20 19.85
C VAL A 87 -12.10 -15.02 19.16
N HIS A 88 -12.41 -16.24 18.72
CA HIS A 88 -11.47 -17.08 18.01
C HIS A 88 -11.09 -16.48 16.65
N LEU A 89 -12.06 -15.99 15.87
CA LEU A 89 -11.81 -15.33 14.58
C LEU A 89 -10.84 -14.14 14.75
N ALA A 90 -11.10 -13.25 15.71
CA ALA A 90 -10.25 -12.11 15.97
C ALA A 90 -8.79 -12.56 16.26
N LYS A 91 -8.60 -13.57 17.10
CA LYS A 91 -7.25 -14.12 17.39
C LYS A 91 -6.60 -14.74 16.15
N SER A 92 -7.33 -15.53 15.38
CA SER A 92 -6.79 -16.28 14.23
C SER A 92 -6.29 -15.41 13.09
N ILE A 93 -6.75 -14.16 13.01
CA ILE A 93 -6.30 -13.21 11.98
C ILE A 93 -5.44 -12.07 12.53
N ASP A 94 -5.07 -12.10 13.81
CA ASP A 94 -4.43 -10.98 14.51
C ASP A 94 -5.25 -9.68 14.40
N GLY A 95 -6.56 -9.81 14.63
CA GLY A 95 -7.55 -8.76 14.59
C GLY A 95 -7.73 -8.05 15.94
N LEU A 96 -8.10 -6.78 15.88
CA LEU A 96 -8.44 -5.96 17.05
C LEU A 96 -9.80 -6.36 17.65
N ASP A 97 -10.74 -6.72 16.78
CA ASP A 97 -12.05 -7.28 17.12
C ASP A 97 -12.66 -8.00 15.92
N ALA A 98 -13.63 -8.88 16.19
CA ALA A 98 -14.48 -9.50 15.19
C ALA A 98 -15.94 -9.39 15.59
N PHE A 99 -16.81 -9.30 14.58
CA PHE A 99 -18.21 -8.97 14.74
C PHE A 99 -19.06 -9.45 13.55
N VAL A 100 -20.36 -9.54 13.78
CA VAL A 100 -21.37 -9.85 12.78
C VAL A 100 -22.41 -8.74 12.77
N GLY A 101 -22.81 -8.30 11.58
CA GLY A 101 -24.02 -7.53 11.37
C GLY A 101 -25.10 -8.42 10.78
N LEU A 102 -26.31 -8.36 11.31
CA LEU A 102 -27.44 -9.16 10.83
C LEU A 102 -28.29 -8.37 9.82
N GLU A 103 -28.71 -9.02 8.73
CA GLU A 103 -29.53 -8.37 7.70
C GLU A 103 -30.94 -8.04 8.22
N LYS A 104 -31.51 -8.95 9.03
CA LYS A 104 -32.91 -8.91 9.47
C LYS A 104 -33.29 -7.64 10.24
N ASP A 105 -32.40 -7.13 11.08
CA ASP A 105 -32.66 -6.06 12.04
C ASP A 105 -31.50 -5.05 12.15
N GLY A 106 -30.39 -5.27 11.44
CA GLY A 106 -29.20 -4.42 11.52
C GLY A 106 -28.40 -4.60 12.80
N LYS A 107 -28.77 -5.54 13.67
CA LYS A 107 -28.10 -5.76 14.96
C LYS A 107 -26.64 -6.14 14.75
N MET A 108 -25.77 -5.51 15.54
CA MET A 108 -24.36 -5.84 15.59
C MET A 108 -24.04 -6.70 16.81
N ILE A 109 -23.33 -7.80 16.58
CA ILE A 109 -22.86 -8.74 17.60
C ILE A 109 -21.34 -8.74 17.56
N TYR A 110 -20.68 -8.51 18.70
CA TYR A 110 -19.23 -8.57 18.83
C TYR A 110 -18.81 -9.82 19.59
N GLY A 111 -17.59 -10.30 19.34
CA GLY A 111 -16.93 -11.23 20.24
C GLY A 111 -16.34 -10.53 21.48
N GLY A 112 -16.29 -11.27 22.59
CA GLY A 112 -15.68 -10.84 23.85
C GLY A 112 -16.61 -9.97 24.70
N GLY A 113 -17.93 -10.17 24.61
CA GLY A 113 -18.92 -9.48 25.44
C GLY A 113 -19.10 -7.99 25.18
N LYS A 114 -18.43 -7.41 24.16
CA LYS A 114 -18.60 -6.01 23.75
C LYS A 114 -20.02 -5.81 23.19
N LYS A 115 -20.61 -4.64 23.44
CA LYS A 115 -21.96 -4.31 22.96
C LYS A 115 -21.95 -3.05 22.11
N ALA A 116 -22.67 -3.10 20.99
CA ALA A 116 -22.98 -1.91 20.22
C ALA A 116 -24.00 -1.04 20.99
N PRO A 117 -24.05 0.28 20.74
CA PRO A 117 -25.15 1.12 21.18
C PRO A 117 -26.51 0.56 20.72
N PRO A 118 -27.62 0.76 21.46
CA PRO A 118 -28.94 0.23 21.10
C PRO A 118 -29.42 0.63 19.70
N ASP A 119 -29.13 1.86 19.26
CA ASP A 119 -29.55 2.40 17.96
C ASP A 119 -28.52 2.15 16.84
N PHE A 120 -27.54 1.27 17.07
CA PHE A 120 -26.49 1.00 16.11
C PHE A 120 -26.97 0.08 14.98
N ASP A 121 -26.92 0.57 13.74
CA ASP A 121 -27.18 -0.23 12.55
C ASP A 121 -25.86 -0.65 11.86
N ALA A 122 -25.60 -1.95 11.81
CA ALA A 122 -24.44 -2.51 11.11
C ALA A 122 -24.50 -2.31 9.59
N ARG A 123 -25.69 -2.24 9.00
CA ARG A 123 -25.92 -2.22 7.54
C ARG A 123 -25.49 -0.93 6.89
N VAL A 124 -25.39 0.15 7.67
CA VAL A 124 -24.91 1.45 7.15
C VAL A 124 -23.39 1.56 7.14
N ARG A 125 -22.68 0.59 7.72
CA ARG A 125 -21.21 0.61 7.85
C ARG A 125 -20.50 0.21 6.55
N PRO A 126 -19.30 0.74 6.28
CA PRO A 126 -18.58 0.47 5.03
C PRO A 126 -18.40 -1.03 4.74
N TRP A 127 -17.95 -1.82 5.72
CA TRP A 127 -17.74 -3.27 5.55
C TRP A 127 -19.02 -4.03 5.19
N TYR A 128 -20.18 -3.59 5.68
CA TYR A 128 -21.44 -4.23 5.38
C TYR A 128 -21.91 -3.86 3.97
N LYS A 129 -21.86 -2.58 3.63
CA LYS A 129 -22.22 -2.07 2.30
C LYS A 129 -21.35 -2.73 1.22
N ASP A 130 -20.04 -2.75 1.43
CA ASP A 130 -19.09 -3.37 0.53
C ASP A 130 -19.37 -4.87 0.35
N ALA A 131 -19.65 -5.60 1.43
CA ALA A 131 -19.99 -7.03 1.36
C ALA A 131 -21.29 -7.27 0.58
N LYS A 132 -22.31 -6.44 0.81
CA LYS A 132 -23.61 -6.53 0.16
C LYS A 132 -23.55 -6.17 -1.33
N GLU A 133 -22.82 -5.12 -1.67
CA GLU A 133 -22.65 -4.65 -3.06
C GLU A 133 -21.79 -5.62 -3.87
N LYS A 134 -20.65 -6.04 -3.33
CA LYS A 134 -19.68 -6.88 -4.06
C LYS A 134 -20.01 -8.37 -4.00
N ALA A 135 -20.91 -8.78 -3.10
CA ALA A 135 -21.32 -10.18 -2.87
C ALA A 135 -20.15 -11.17 -2.69
N LYS A 136 -19.02 -10.71 -2.16
CA LYS A 136 -17.80 -11.51 -1.94
C LYS A 136 -17.00 -10.98 -0.75
N ALA A 137 -16.10 -11.79 -0.22
CA ALA A 137 -15.18 -11.33 0.81
C ALA A 137 -14.20 -10.26 0.28
N GLY A 138 -13.79 -9.35 1.15
CA GLY A 138 -12.92 -8.23 0.78
C GLY A 138 -12.39 -7.45 1.97
N ALA A 139 -11.78 -6.32 1.67
CA ALA A 139 -11.29 -5.36 2.65
C ALA A 139 -11.89 -3.98 2.36
N THR A 140 -12.18 -3.20 3.39
CA THR A 140 -12.67 -1.84 3.24
C THR A 140 -11.54 -0.85 2.96
N ASN A 141 -11.90 0.34 2.49
CA ASN A 141 -11.07 1.54 2.69
C ASN A 141 -10.97 1.92 4.18
N ALA A 142 -10.13 2.91 4.48
CA ALA A 142 -9.98 3.43 5.84
C ALA A 142 -11.30 4.02 6.34
N TYR A 143 -11.70 3.71 7.56
CA TYR A 143 -12.82 4.36 8.21
C TYR A 143 -12.64 4.41 9.73
N ILE A 144 -13.36 5.32 10.40
CA ILE A 144 -13.31 5.41 11.85
C ILE A 144 -14.17 4.29 12.46
N SER A 145 -13.52 3.42 13.25
CA SER A 145 -14.20 2.36 13.99
C SER A 145 -15.21 2.93 14.97
N ALA A 146 -16.41 2.33 15.01
CA ALA A 146 -17.46 2.74 15.93
C ALA A 146 -17.06 2.55 17.40
N THR A 147 -16.29 1.49 17.69
CA THR A 147 -15.90 1.08 19.05
C THR A 147 -14.51 1.58 19.39
N LEU A 148 -13.55 1.45 18.47
CA LEU A 148 -12.14 1.80 18.74
C LEU A 148 -11.84 3.29 18.57
N LYS A 149 -12.75 4.07 17.97
CA LYS A 149 -12.63 5.53 17.76
C LYS A 149 -11.34 5.97 17.05
N LYS A 150 -10.73 5.08 16.28
CA LYS A 150 -9.55 5.32 15.44
C LYS A 150 -9.78 4.82 14.02
N TYR A 151 -8.96 5.28 13.07
CA TYR A 151 -8.94 4.73 11.72
C TYR A 151 -8.57 3.25 11.75
N VAL A 152 -9.36 2.46 11.04
CA VAL A 152 -9.17 1.02 10.85
C VAL A 152 -9.54 0.64 9.42
N VAL A 153 -9.18 -0.57 9.05
CA VAL A 153 -9.79 -1.30 7.94
C VAL A 153 -10.43 -2.57 8.49
N ALA A 154 -11.48 -3.03 7.82
CA ALA A 154 -12.11 -4.30 8.14
C ALA A 154 -11.95 -5.27 6.97
N ILE A 155 -11.57 -6.50 7.28
CA ILE A 155 -11.78 -7.63 6.38
C ILE A 155 -13.20 -8.11 6.64
N TYR A 156 -13.94 -8.46 5.58
CA TYR A 156 -15.33 -8.89 5.69
C TYR A 156 -15.62 -10.07 4.77
N ALA A 157 -16.65 -10.84 5.10
CA ALA A 157 -17.24 -11.87 4.25
C ALA A 157 -18.77 -11.90 4.43
N PRO A 158 -19.55 -11.97 3.33
CA PRO A 158 -21.00 -12.12 3.41
C PRO A 158 -21.36 -13.52 3.94
N ILE A 159 -22.34 -13.59 4.85
CA ILE A 159 -22.92 -14.83 5.34
C ILE A 159 -24.18 -15.11 4.52
N VAL A 160 -24.13 -16.16 3.70
CA VAL A 160 -25.21 -16.52 2.77
C VAL A 160 -25.82 -17.85 3.19
N LYS A 161 -27.15 -17.87 3.37
CA LYS A 161 -27.94 -19.06 3.67
C LYS A 161 -29.08 -19.15 2.66
N ASP A 162 -29.28 -20.31 2.03
CA ASP A 162 -30.31 -20.52 1.00
C ASP A 162 -30.30 -19.46 -0.12
N ASN A 163 -29.09 -19.10 -0.58
CA ASN A 163 -28.85 -18.07 -1.58
C ASN A 163 -29.32 -16.65 -1.19
N ARG A 164 -29.50 -16.38 0.11
CA ARG A 164 -29.85 -15.06 0.65
C ARG A 164 -28.79 -14.58 1.64
N LEU A 165 -28.47 -13.29 1.58
CA LEU A 165 -27.64 -12.65 2.58
C LEU A 165 -28.40 -12.60 3.91
N VAL A 166 -27.85 -13.24 4.95
CA VAL A 166 -28.43 -13.23 6.31
C VAL A 166 -27.65 -12.32 7.27
N GLY A 167 -26.43 -11.98 6.89
CA GLY A 167 -25.56 -11.06 7.62
C GLY A 167 -24.19 -10.98 7.00
N VAL A 168 -23.29 -10.25 7.65
CA VAL A 168 -21.89 -10.10 7.22
C VAL A 168 -21.02 -10.29 8.45
N VAL A 169 -20.04 -11.18 8.37
CA VAL A 169 -18.97 -11.30 9.37
C VAL A 169 -17.82 -10.41 8.95
N ALA A 170 -17.24 -9.70 9.90
CA ALA A 170 -16.12 -8.83 9.68
C ALA A 170 -15.21 -8.78 10.89
N ALA A 171 -13.98 -8.34 10.68
CA ALA A 171 -13.02 -8.12 11.74
C ALA A 171 -12.19 -6.89 11.45
N SER A 172 -12.06 -6.00 12.43
CA SER A 172 -11.11 -4.90 12.32
C SER A 172 -9.72 -5.46 12.52
N VAL A 173 -8.84 -5.22 11.56
CA VAL A 173 -7.47 -5.70 11.61
C VAL A 173 -6.54 -4.56 12.00
N ALA A 174 -5.59 -4.89 12.87
CA ALA A 174 -4.49 -3.99 13.13
C ALA A 174 -3.66 -3.91 11.85
N LEU A 175 -3.52 -2.71 11.30
CA LEU A 175 -2.57 -2.48 10.22
C LEU A 175 -1.13 -2.59 10.72
N ASP A 176 -0.91 -2.74 12.03
CA ASP A 176 0.40 -2.82 12.67
C ASP A 176 1.31 -3.85 12.00
N SER A 177 0.83 -5.02 11.57
CA SER A 177 1.68 -5.99 10.87
C SER A 177 2.15 -5.49 9.49
N ILE A 178 1.27 -4.86 8.71
CA ILE A 178 1.65 -4.21 7.45
C ILE A 178 2.54 -2.99 7.71
N VAL A 179 2.21 -2.20 8.72
CA VAL A 179 2.99 -1.03 9.17
C VAL A 179 4.39 -1.47 9.57
N HIS A 180 4.57 -2.54 10.35
CA HIS A 180 5.89 -3.04 10.74
C HIS A 180 6.67 -3.56 9.53
N ALA A 181 6.03 -4.28 8.61
CA ALA A 181 6.67 -4.69 7.36
C ALA A 181 7.17 -3.46 6.58
N ILE A 182 6.34 -2.41 6.46
CA ILE A 182 6.64 -1.14 5.81
C ILE A 182 7.72 -0.35 6.56
N GLU A 183 7.66 -0.26 7.89
CA GLU A 183 8.62 0.46 8.74
C GLU A 183 9.98 -0.22 8.75
N SER A 184 10.04 -1.55 8.63
CA SER A 184 11.30 -2.29 8.50
C SER A 184 12.02 -2.01 7.18
N MET A 185 11.30 -1.51 6.17
CA MET A 185 11.85 -1.08 4.88
C MET A 185 12.30 0.38 4.89
N GLN A 186 12.81 0.89 6.00
CA GLN A 186 13.52 2.16 6.03
C GLN A 186 14.92 1.96 5.45
N PHE A 187 15.20 2.69 4.38
CA PHE A 187 16.51 2.73 3.72
C PHE A 187 16.97 4.18 3.71
N ASN A 188 18.27 4.37 3.52
CA ASN A 188 18.85 5.71 3.57
C ASN A 188 18.17 6.61 2.52
N GLY A 189 17.56 7.70 2.98
CA GLY A 189 16.85 8.65 2.13
C GLY A 189 15.42 8.28 1.76
N GLY A 190 14.77 7.28 2.35
CA GLY A 190 13.33 7.12 2.13
C GLY A 190 12.62 6.05 2.95
N TYR A 191 11.37 5.77 2.59
CA TYR A 191 10.43 4.98 3.37
C TYR A 191 9.32 4.36 2.52
N ALA A 192 8.68 3.31 3.04
CA ALA A 192 7.45 2.77 2.48
C ALA A 192 6.20 3.41 3.12
N ALA A 193 5.07 3.40 2.40
CA ALA A 193 3.76 3.82 2.88
C ALA A 193 2.65 3.03 2.19
N LEU A 194 1.44 3.02 2.74
CA LEU A 194 0.27 2.36 2.17
C LEU A 194 -0.89 3.33 2.06
N LEU A 195 -1.47 3.43 0.87
CA LEU A 195 -2.71 4.16 0.61
C LEU A 195 -3.85 3.18 0.37
N ASP A 196 -5.07 3.53 0.76
CA ASP A 196 -6.26 2.80 0.33
C ASP A 196 -6.66 3.16 -1.11
N SER A 197 -7.77 2.58 -1.59
CA SER A 197 -8.22 2.81 -2.97
C SER A 197 -8.72 4.24 -3.24
N SER A 198 -9.00 5.02 -2.19
CA SER A 198 -9.35 6.44 -2.25
C SER A 198 -8.15 7.35 -1.96
N ASN A 199 -6.93 6.81 -1.97
CA ASN A 199 -5.69 7.49 -1.63
C ASN A 199 -5.66 8.06 -0.19
N VAL A 200 -6.37 7.44 0.75
CA VAL A 200 -6.26 7.75 2.18
C VAL A 200 -5.10 6.94 2.77
N MET A 201 -4.30 7.57 3.62
CA MET A 201 -3.15 6.93 4.24
C MET A 201 -3.58 5.85 5.24
N LEU A 202 -3.22 4.59 4.95
CA LEU A 202 -3.42 3.44 5.82
C LEU A 202 -2.21 3.19 6.73
N ALA A 203 -1.01 3.32 6.18
CA ALA A 203 0.25 3.12 6.92
C ALA A 203 1.28 4.15 6.47
N HIS A 204 1.98 4.76 7.43
CA HIS A 204 3.03 5.72 7.18
C HIS A 204 3.98 5.80 8.40
N PRO A 205 5.30 5.97 8.21
CA PRO A 205 6.25 6.11 9.33
C PRO A 205 5.89 7.25 10.29
N ASN A 206 5.39 8.36 9.76
CA ASN A 206 4.70 9.39 10.55
C ASN A 206 3.22 9.02 10.76
N LYS A 207 2.88 8.58 11.97
CA LYS A 207 1.53 8.17 12.37
C LYS A 207 0.49 9.29 12.30
N GLU A 208 0.89 10.56 12.34
CA GLU A 208 -0.02 11.71 12.19
C GLU A 208 -0.60 11.84 10.78
N LEU A 209 -0.07 11.09 9.81
CA LEU A 209 -0.59 11.08 8.44
C LEU A 209 -1.67 10.01 8.23
N ILE A 210 -1.80 9.03 9.13
CA ILE A 210 -2.81 7.97 9.00
C ILE A 210 -4.21 8.58 8.99
N GLY A 211 -5.02 8.19 8.01
CA GLY A 211 -6.37 8.72 7.78
C GLY A 211 -6.43 10.03 6.99
N LYS A 212 -5.29 10.65 6.66
CA LYS A 212 -5.24 11.84 5.79
C LYS A 212 -5.25 11.43 4.33
N GLU A 213 -5.93 12.22 3.51
CA GLU A 213 -5.97 12.04 2.05
C GLU A 213 -4.66 12.51 1.42
N LEU A 214 -4.11 11.73 0.48
CA LEU A 214 -2.93 12.13 -0.28
C LEU A 214 -3.11 13.50 -0.96
N LYS A 215 -4.31 13.77 -1.48
CA LYS A 215 -4.63 15.05 -2.13
C LYS A 215 -4.50 16.23 -1.18
N SER A 216 -4.80 16.06 0.10
CA SER A 216 -4.64 17.11 1.11
C SER A 216 -3.18 17.39 1.46
N LEU A 217 -2.31 16.39 1.29
CA LEU A 217 -0.88 16.47 1.61
C LEU A 217 -0.05 16.93 0.41
N VAL A 218 -0.31 16.34 -0.76
CA VAL A 218 0.45 16.53 -2.01
C VAL A 218 -0.49 16.44 -3.22
N PRO A 219 -1.23 17.53 -3.55
CA PRO A 219 -2.23 17.52 -4.64
C PRO A 219 -1.67 17.03 -5.98
N ALA A 220 -0.48 17.50 -6.36
CA ALA A 220 0.17 17.16 -7.63
C ALA A 220 0.57 15.68 -7.75
N LEU A 221 0.85 15.02 -6.62
CA LEU A 221 1.13 13.58 -6.61
C LEU A 221 -0.17 12.79 -6.71
N ALA A 222 -1.21 13.19 -5.97
CA ALA A 222 -2.51 12.53 -6.00
C ALA A 222 -3.08 12.44 -7.43
N GLU A 223 -3.03 13.53 -8.19
CA GLU A 223 -3.51 13.55 -9.58
C GLU A 223 -2.79 12.53 -10.47
N LYS A 224 -1.46 12.41 -10.34
CA LYS A 224 -0.66 11.45 -11.10
C LYS A 224 -0.96 10.00 -10.68
N VAL A 225 -1.17 9.77 -9.37
CA VAL A 225 -1.47 8.45 -8.80
C VAL A 225 -2.86 7.94 -9.22
N ASP A 226 -3.79 8.84 -9.55
CA ASP A 226 -5.12 8.47 -10.05
C ASP A 226 -5.14 8.09 -11.54
N GLN A 227 -4.14 8.51 -12.31
CA GLN A 227 -4.06 8.23 -13.75
C GLN A 227 -3.56 6.82 -14.07
N LYS A 228 -2.81 6.19 -13.17
CA LYS A 228 -2.13 4.91 -13.41
C LYS A 228 -2.24 3.99 -12.20
N GLN A 229 -2.29 2.68 -12.46
CA GLN A 229 -2.30 1.66 -11.41
C GLN A 229 -0.91 1.39 -10.83
N GLU A 230 0.15 1.75 -11.54
CA GLU A 230 1.52 1.65 -11.08
C GLU A 230 2.39 2.73 -11.72
N GLY A 231 3.53 3.03 -11.11
CA GLY A 231 4.50 3.92 -11.72
C GLY A 231 5.56 4.43 -10.77
N ILE A 232 6.50 5.17 -11.35
CA ILE A 232 7.53 5.92 -10.66
C ILE A 232 7.31 7.39 -11.00
N LEU A 233 7.00 8.19 -9.99
CA LEU A 233 6.58 9.57 -10.13
C LEU A 233 7.52 10.48 -9.35
N GLN A 234 7.84 11.64 -9.90
CA GLN A 234 8.56 12.69 -9.17
C GLN A 234 7.58 13.73 -8.64
N TYR A 235 7.82 14.19 -7.41
CA TYR A 235 7.02 15.19 -6.73
C TYR A 235 7.86 16.01 -5.74
N GLU A 236 7.35 17.18 -5.36
CA GLU A 236 7.96 18.02 -4.33
C GLU A 236 7.21 17.83 -3.01
N TYR A 237 7.95 17.67 -1.92
CA TYR A 237 7.38 17.63 -0.57
C TYR A 237 8.37 18.17 0.45
N GLN A 238 7.91 19.14 1.24
CA GLN A 238 8.73 19.83 2.25
C GLN A 238 10.06 20.39 1.69
N GLY A 239 10.01 20.94 0.47
CA GLY A 239 11.17 21.56 -0.19
C GLY A 239 12.19 20.58 -0.76
N LYS A 240 11.87 19.29 -0.83
CA LYS A 240 12.71 18.25 -1.44
C LYS A 240 11.99 17.57 -2.61
N THR A 241 12.74 17.35 -3.69
CA THR A 241 12.29 16.48 -4.78
C THR A 241 12.37 15.02 -4.34
N LYS A 242 11.23 14.33 -4.43
CA LYS A 242 11.07 12.94 -4.05
C LYS A 242 10.62 12.08 -5.25
N ILE A 243 10.95 10.80 -5.18
CA ILE A 243 10.49 9.75 -6.08
C ILE A 243 9.44 8.94 -5.34
N PHE A 244 8.29 8.69 -5.98
CA PHE A 244 7.20 7.86 -5.50
C PHE A 244 7.02 6.67 -6.43
N ALA A 245 7.38 5.48 -5.97
CA ALA A 245 7.16 4.22 -6.69
C ALA A 245 5.98 3.49 -6.05
N TYR A 246 5.00 3.05 -6.83
CA TYR A 246 3.82 2.35 -6.31
C TYR A 246 3.25 1.36 -7.32
N LYS A 247 2.48 0.41 -6.80
CA LYS A 247 1.65 -0.49 -7.60
C LYS A 247 0.37 -0.85 -6.86
N GLN A 248 -0.74 -0.79 -7.56
CA GLN A 248 -2.06 -1.09 -7.02
C GLN A 248 -2.24 -2.60 -6.79
N SER A 249 -2.70 -2.94 -5.59
CA SER A 249 -3.13 -4.27 -5.15
C SER A 249 -4.29 -4.77 -5.99
N THR A 250 -4.22 -6.03 -6.42
CA THR A 250 -5.31 -6.68 -7.16
C THR A 250 -6.44 -7.14 -6.25
N GLN A 251 -6.16 -7.35 -4.96
CA GLN A 251 -7.15 -7.79 -3.98
C GLN A 251 -8.01 -6.66 -3.41
N THR A 252 -7.46 -5.45 -3.32
CA THR A 252 -8.09 -4.33 -2.56
C THR A 252 -8.09 -2.98 -3.27
N ASN A 253 -7.33 -2.85 -4.37
CA ASN A 253 -6.98 -1.55 -4.97
C ASN A 253 -6.20 -0.60 -4.04
N TRP A 254 -5.70 -1.08 -2.89
CA TRP A 254 -4.75 -0.32 -2.09
C TRP A 254 -3.46 -0.12 -2.88
N LYS A 255 -2.71 0.95 -2.57
CA LYS A 255 -1.50 1.32 -3.29
C LYS A 255 -0.34 1.36 -2.28
N PRO A 256 0.32 0.22 -2.03
CA PRO A 256 1.61 0.22 -1.37
C PRO A 256 2.61 1.01 -2.20
N SER A 257 3.47 1.76 -1.51
CA SER A 257 4.33 2.74 -2.14
C SER A 257 5.65 2.90 -1.41
N LEU A 258 6.64 3.39 -2.15
CA LEU A 258 7.96 3.75 -1.70
C LEU A 258 8.19 5.22 -2.05
N THR A 259 8.69 5.96 -1.07
CA THR A 259 9.12 7.34 -1.25
C THR A 259 10.61 7.44 -0.99
N TYR A 260 11.35 8.07 -1.90
CA TYR A 260 12.79 8.32 -1.79
C TYR A 260 13.13 9.77 -2.06
N ASP A 261 14.11 10.33 -1.35
CA ASP A 261 14.79 11.58 -1.72
C ASP A 261 15.55 11.33 -3.03
N LYS A 262 15.24 12.10 -4.07
CA LYS A 262 15.81 11.92 -5.42
C LYS A 262 17.34 12.00 -5.41
N GLU A 263 17.89 12.95 -4.65
CA GLU A 263 19.33 13.13 -4.52
C GLU A 263 20.01 11.91 -3.90
N VAL A 264 19.38 11.28 -2.91
CA VAL A 264 19.93 10.09 -2.25
C VAL A 264 19.82 8.87 -3.15
N ALA A 265 18.66 8.68 -3.81
CA ALA A 265 18.43 7.59 -4.74
C ALA A 265 19.44 7.56 -5.89
N TYR A 266 19.93 8.74 -6.29
CA TYR A 266 20.91 8.89 -7.37
C TYR A 266 22.31 9.29 -6.89
N ALA A 267 22.59 9.32 -5.58
CA ALA A 267 23.86 9.82 -5.04
C ALA A 267 25.09 9.06 -5.56
N PHE A 268 24.96 7.75 -5.82
CA PHE A 268 26.05 6.95 -6.37
C PHE A 268 26.45 7.38 -7.79
N LEU A 269 25.54 7.99 -8.57
CA LEU A 269 25.85 8.53 -9.90
C LEU A 269 26.80 9.71 -9.81
N THR A 270 26.55 10.59 -8.83
CA THR A 270 27.38 11.77 -8.59
C THR A 270 28.77 11.37 -8.08
N ALA A 271 28.85 10.38 -7.17
CA ALA A 271 30.12 9.89 -6.65
C ALA A 271 30.99 9.17 -7.70
N GLN A 272 30.38 8.47 -8.66
CA GLN A 272 31.11 7.81 -9.74
C GLN A 272 31.61 8.82 -10.79
N SER A 273 30.85 9.88 -11.05
CA SER A 273 31.27 10.99 -11.92
C SER A 273 32.50 11.75 -11.41
N GLN A 274 32.59 11.98 -10.09
CA GLN A 274 33.71 12.67 -9.45
C GLN A 274 35.00 11.84 -9.40
N LYS A 275 34.92 10.51 -9.51
CA LYS A 275 36.11 9.63 -9.54
C LYS A 275 36.69 9.46 -10.95
N LEU A 276 35.94 9.84 -11.98
CA LEU A 276 36.34 9.74 -13.39
C LEU A 276 36.92 11.05 -13.95
N LEU A 277 36.78 12.15 -13.21
CA LEU A 277 37.42 13.46 -13.46
C LEU A 277 38.70 13.59 -12.64
#